data_AF-A0A1B8AH31-F1
#
_entry.id   AF-A0A1B8AH31-F1
#
_cell.length_a   1.000
_cell.length_b   1.000
_cell.length_c   1.000
_cell.angle_alpha   90.00
_cell.angle_beta   90.00
_cell.angle_gamma   90.00
#
_symmetry.space_group_name_H-M   'P 1'
#
loop_
_entity.id
_entity.type
_entity.pdbx_description
1 polymer ?
#
loop_
_entity_poly.entity_id
_entity_poly.type
_entity_poly.pdbx_seq_one_letter_code
_entity_poly.pdbx_strand_id
1 'polypeptide(L)'
;MATGTTLWWRLPAEIQNEIVSFLPVVGGNCGQLATVCRTWQSIIEPLNFAKITLNAWRLIEPESQDILSRKKNQIRYICDNQHEFKYLSFYPDIYLDGRPSPDGPEQNITHPHDPCHGWFEGKQIPGPDEDAINICFDEIMSHGLFDDERYEMEWWRNRPLVPVVGVVLLRQQTRRRWKPVALANMLARFPNMKQLCYEPWREWSDFQTQTDEDYQTLIESFASTKLCKLMIFENFNETYPERFEVCPALREPNPAVSQEFARASQHLTMLSASFIADAVHFFAALQDSWTWDKLTSLTLTSRVLADSADTLGINKMLQDAAAAALKMPRLDTMELWTGGRNVAMLFRYQRTQEGKSAITVRGTSELTLGVTVMQA
;
A
#
# COMPACT_ATOMS: atom_id res chain seq x y z
N MET A 1 -37.44 32.75 -20.70
CA MET A 1 -36.35 31.91 -20.17
C MET A 1 -36.51 31.88 -18.66
N ALA A 2 -36.95 30.76 -18.08
CA ALA A 2 -37.21 30.67 -16.65
C ALA A 2 -35.94 30.22 -15.92
N THR A 3 -35.34 31.12 -15.15
CA THR A 3 -34.27 30.81 -14.20
C THR A 3 -34.89 30.21 -12.93
N GLY A 4 -35.16 28.91 -12.97
CA GLY A 4 -35.61 28.18 -11.78
C GLY A 4 -34.42 27.84 -10.88
N THR A 5 -34.10 28.71 -9.92
CA THR A 5 -33.23 28.34 -8.80
C THR A 5 -33.98 27.38 -7.89
N THR A 6 -33.71 26.08 -8.03
CA THR A 6 -34.13 25.06 -7.08
C THR A 6 -33.31 25.22 -5.79
N LEU A 7 -34.00 25.42 -4.67
CA LEU A 7 -33.38 25.54 -3.35
C LEU A 7 -33.16 24.14 -2.77
N TRP A 8 -31.97 23.89 -2.19
CA TRP A 8 -31.55 22.57 -1.69
C TRP A 8 -32.60 21.88 -0.80
N TRP A 9 -33.22 22.61 0.13
CA TRP A 9 -34.23 22.10 1.07
C TRP A 9 -35.57 21.74 0.43
N ARG A 10 -35.78 21.99 -0.86
CA ARG A 10 -36.96 21.57 -1.61
C ARG A 10 -36.77 20.23 -2.33
N LEU A 11 -35.54 19.70 -2.37
CA LEU A 11 -35.29 18.36 -2.87
C LEU A 11 -35.83 17.32 -1.87
N PRO A 12 -36.39 16.20 -2.34
CA PRO A 12 -36.67 15.05 -1.47
C PRO A 12 -35.41 14.61 -0.72
N ALA A 13 -35.57 14.08 0.49
CA ALA A 13 -34.46 13.69 1.35
C ALA A 13 -33.55 12.64 0.68
N GLU A 14 -34.14 11.77 -0.13
CA GLU A 14 -33.46 10.74 -0.93
C GLU A 14 -32.48 11.37 -1.93
N ILE A 15 -32.92 12.42 -2.64
CA ILE A 15 -32.10 13.12 -3.63
C ILE A 15 -31.02 13.97 -2.94
N GLN A 16 -31.34 14.59 -1.80
CA GLN A 16 -30.34 15.30 -0.99
C GLN A 16 -29.24 14.33 -0.51
N ASN A 17 -29.63 13.13 -0.05
CA ASN A 17 -28.70 12.12 0.44
C ASN A 17 -27.85 11.53 -0.69
N GLU A 18 -28.42 11.25 -1.87
CA GLU A 18 -27.65 10.83 -3.05
C GLU A 18 -26.59 11.87 -3.41
N ILE A 19 -26.98 13.14 -3.55
CA ILE A 19 -26.05 14.20 -3.93
C ILE A 19 -24.92 14.33 -2.90
N VAL A 20 -25.23 14.31 -1.60
CA VAL A 20 -24.21 14.39 -0.53
C VAL A 20 -23.30 13.16 -0.52
N SER A 21 -23.82 11.98 -0.86
CA SER A 21 -23.02 10.75 -0.96
C SER A 21 -22.02 10.77 -2.14
N PHE A 22 -22.31 11.56 -3.18
CA PHE A 22 -21.44 11.77 -4.34
C PHE A 22 -20.37 12.86 -4.12
N LEU A 23 -20.58 13.83 -3.23
CA LEU A 23 -19.61 14.93 -2.99
C LEU A 23 -18.17 14.45 -2.66
N PRO A 24 -17.96 13.38 -1.87
CA PRO A 24 -16.63 12.83 -1.61
C PRO A 24 -15.97 12.20 -2.84
N VAL A 25 -16.76 11.67 -3.78
CA VAL A 25 -16.31 11.02 -5.02
C VAL A 25 -15.80 12.05 -6.03
N VAL A 26 -16.38 13.26 -6.03
CA VAL A 26 -16.01 14.35 -6.95
C VAL A 26 -14.71 15.06 -6.52
N GLY A 27 -14.26 14.82 -5.28
CA GLY A 27 -13.04 15.40 -4.71
C GLY A 27 -13.22 16.85 -4.24
N GLY A 28 -12.47 17.24 -3.19
CA GLY A 28 -12.53 18.58 -2.59
C GLY A 28 -12.43 18.57 -1.06
N ASN A 29 -12.27 19.75 -0.44
CA ASN A 29 -12.19 19.88 1.02
C ASN A 29 -13.59 19.76 1.66
N CYS A 30 -14.08 18.52 1.77
CA CYS A 30 -15.39 18.20 2.32
C CYS A 30 -15.48 18.38 3.85
N GLY A 31 -14.36 18.69 4.52
CA GLY A 31 -14.28 18.87 5.97
C GLY A 31 -15.28 19.89 6.52
N GLN A 32 -15.49 20.99 5.80
CA GLN A 32 -16.41 22.05 6.20
C GLN A 32 -17.89 21.70 5.96
N LEU A 33 -18.18 20.70 5.13
CA LEU A 33 -19.54 20.27 4.83
C LEU A 33 -20.13 19.44 5.99
N ALA A 34 -19.28 18.82 6.80
CA ALA A 34 -19.69 18.06 7.99
C ALA A 34 -20.33 18.95 9.08
N THR A 35 -20.18 20.28 9.01
CA THR A 35 -20.76 21.21 9.99
C THR A 35 -22.12 21.77 9.59
N VAL A 36 -22.62 21.45 8.38
CA VAL A 36 -23.86 22.01 7.83
C VAL A 36 -25.11 21.49 8.56
N CYS A 37 -25.21 20.18 8.79
CA CYS A 37 -26.28 19.57 9.59
C CYS A 37 -25.90 18.15 10.03
N ARG A 38 -26.69 17.53 10.91
CA ARG A 38 -26.44 16.17 11.43
C ARG A 38 -26.40 15.09 10.34
N THR A 39 -27.23 15.20 9.31
CA THR A 39 -27.26 14.25 8.18
C THR A 39 -26.00 14.34 7.33
N TRP A 40 -25.52 15.55 7.06
CA TRP A 40 -24.27 15.77 6.34
C TRP A 40 -23.07 15.32 7.18
N GLN A 41 -23.11 15.60 8.47
CA GLN A 41 -22.12 15.13 9.45
C GLN A 41 -22.01 13.60 9.43
N SER A 42 -23.13 12.87 9.49
CA SER A 42 -23.11 11.39 9.51
C SER A 42 -22.58 10.75 8.23
N ILE A 43 -22.73 11.42 7.08
CA ILE A 43 -22.22 10.92 5.79
C ILE A 43 -20.74 11.29 5.60
N ILE A 44 -20.36 12.50 5.99
CA ILE A 44 -19.06 13.08 5.66
C ILE A 44 -18.01 12.81 6.75
N GLU A 45 -18.36 12.74 8.03
CA GLU A 45 -17.40 12.46 9.10
C GLU A 45 -16.69 11.10 8.96
N PRO A 46 -17.38 9.97 8.68
CA PRO A 46 -16.71 8.70 8.47
C PRO A 46 -15.68 8.75 7.34
N LEU A 47 -15.91 9.58 6.31
CA LEU A 47 -15.00 9.75 5.19
C LEU A 47 -13.84 10.68 5.52
N ASN A 48 -14.09 11.75 6.29
CA ASN A 48 -13.05 12.65 6.79
C ASN A 48 -12.10 11.96 7.78
N PHE A 49 -12.64 11.09 8.64
CA PHE A 49 -11.87 10.38 9.67
C PHE A 49 -11.36 9.02 9.19
N ALA A 50 -11.85 8.48 8.06
CA ALA A 50 -11.34 7.24 7.45
C ALA A 50 -9.83 7.28 7.24
N LYS A 51 -9.28 8.47 6.95
CA LYS A 51 -7.85 8.67 6.79
C LYS A 51 -7.37 9.83 7.64
N ILE A 52 -6.45 9.55 8.56
CA ILE A 52 -5.82 10.58 9.38
C ILE A 52 -4.34 10.66 9.05
N THR A 53 -3.93 11.84 8.61
CA THR A 53 -2.52 12.21 8.58
C THR A 53 -2.08 12.60 9.97
N LEU A 54 -1.20 11.79 10.56
CA LEU A 54 -0.52 12.12 11.80
C LEU A 54 0.62 13.08 11.50
N ASN A 55 0.62 14.19 12.23
CA ASN A 55 1.75 15.09 12.32
C ASN A 55 2.07 15.30 13.80
N ALA A 56 3.28 15.80 14.10
CA ALA A 56 3.72 16.00 15.47
C ALA A 56 2.73 16.84 16.28
N TRP A 57 2.06 17.82 15.66
CA TRP A 57 1.07 18.67 16.31
C TRP A 57 -0.17 17.88 16.77
N ARG A 58 -0.79 17.08 15.89
CA ARG A 58 -1.98 16.26 16.20
C ARG A 58 -1.76 15.20 17.27
N LEU A 59 -0.50 14.84 17.51
CA LEU A 59 -0.09 13.88 18.52
C LEU A 59 0.24 14.53 19.87
N ILE A 60 0.37 15.86 19.93
CA ILE A 60 0.77 16.59 21.15
C ILE A 60 -0.38 17.48 21.65
N GLU A 61 -1.27 17.89 20.75
CA GLU A 61 -2.38 18.80 21.05
C GLU A 61 -3.56 18.02 21.70
N PRO A 62 -3.98 18.38 22.94
CA PRO A 62 -4.96 17.62 23.71
C PRO A 62 -6.34 17.48 23.05
N GLU A 63 -6.84 18.49 22.35
CA GLU A 63 -8.16 18.43 21.69
C GLU A 63 -8.11 17.48 20.48
N SER A 64 -7.02 17.50 19.72
CA SER A 64 -6.76 16.56 18.63
C SER A 64 -6.71 15.12 19.15
N GLN A 65 -6.03 14.86 20.28
CA GLN A 65 -5.99 13.53 20.89
C GLN A 65 -7.37 13.06 21.36
N ASP A 66 -8.18 13.96 21.94
CA ASP A 66 -9.55 13.66 22.38
C ASP A 66 -10.47 13.38 21.19
N ILE A 67 -10.38 14.15 20.11
CA ILE A 67 -11.13 13.91 18.86
C ILE A 67 -10.75 12.57 18.24
N LEU A 68 -9.46 12.25 18.16
CA LEU A 68 -8.96 10.97 17.65
C LEU A 68 -9.44 9.79 18.51
N SER A 69 -9.47 9.97 19.82
CA SER A 69 -9.97 8.96 20.77
C SER A 69 -11.47 8.72 20.61
N ARG A 70 -12.26 9.79 20.49
CA ARG A 70 -13.73 9.73 20.28
C ARG A 70 -14.13 9.18 18.92
N LYS A 71 -13.31 9.39 17.89
CA LYS A 71 -13.58 8.99 16.51
C LYS A 71 -12.76 7.78 16.06
N LYS A 72 -12.09 7.08 16.99
CA LYS A 72 -11.22 5.93 16.73
C LYS A 72 -11.84 4.87 15.81
N ASN A 73 -13.12 4.57 16.00
CA ASN A 73 -13.85 3.54 15.22
C ASN A 73 -14.09 3.94 13.76
N GLN A 74 -13.91 5.23 13.42
CA GLN A 74 -14.03 5.75 12.06
C GLN A 74 -12.67 5.82 11.34
N ILE A 75 -11.56 5.59 12.06
CA ILE A 75 -10.20 5.65 11.53
C ILE A 75 -9.85 4.32 10.86
N ARG A 76 -9.65 4.34 9.55
CA ARG A 76 -9.31 3.14 8.76
C ARG A 76 -7.84 3.10 8.36
N TYR A 77 -7.25 4.27 8.11
CA TYR A 77 -5.87 4.40 7.66
C TYR A 77 -5.15 5.52 8.40
N ILE A 78 -3.95 5.21 8.89
CA ILE A 78 -3.04 6.16 9.52
C ILE A 78 -1.85 6.36 8.58
N CYS A 79 -1.55 7.59 8.24
CA CYS A 79 -0.41 7.93 7.39
C CYS A 79 0.35 9.12 7.97
N ASP A 80 1.63 9.26 7.64
CA ASP A 80 2.40 10.42 8.04
C ASP A 80 2.36 11.51 6.96
N ASN A 81 2.78 12.73 7.33
CA ASN A 81 2.82 13.89 6.44
C ASN A 81 4.00 13.87 5.45
N GLN A 82 4.89 12.88 5.52
CA GLN A 82 6.03 12.70 4.62
C GLN A 82 5.71 11.70 3.48
N HIS A 83 4.76 10.80 3.70
CA HIS A 83 4.23 9.78 2.80
C HIS A 83 2.76 10.06 2.45
N GLU A 84 2.38 11.34 2.38
CA GLU A 84 1.03 11.76 2.06
C GLU A 84 0.62 11.30 0.65
N PHE A 85 -0.07 10.15 0.55
CA PHE A 85 -0.72 9.71 -0.67
C PHE A 85 -1.91 10.64 -0.97
N LYS A 86 -1.65 11.79 -1.59
CA LYS A 86 -2.64 12.85 -1.86
C LYS A 86 -3.81 12.47 -2.79
N TYR A 87 -3.85 11.23 -3.31
CA TYR A 87 -4.79 10.86 -4.38
C TYR A 87 -5.42 9.47 -4.23
N LEU A 88 -5.36 8.86 -3.03
CA LEU A 88 -6.03 7.59 -2.76
C LEU A 88 -7.34 7.85 -2.03
N SER A 89 -8.46 7.66 -2.73
CA SER A 89 -9.78 7.45 -2.13
C SER A 89 -9.88 5.98 -1.73
N PHE A 90 -9.60 5.69 -0.46
CA PHE A 90 -9.78 4.35 0.09
C PHE A 90 -11.20 4.20 0.61
N TYR A 91 -12.13 3.89 -0.29
CA TYR A 91 -13.33 3.16 0.13
C TYR A 91 -12.89 1.72 0.46
N PRO A 92 -13.29 1.16 1.61
CA PRO A 92 -13.13 -0.27 1.84
C PRO A 92 -14.13 -1.01 0.96
N ASP A 93 -13.66 -2.05 0.26
CA ASP A 93 -14.48 -3.02 -0.47
C ASP A 93 -15.23 -3.99 0.47
N ILE A 94 -15.21 -3.75 1.79
CA ILE A 94 -15.78 -4.65 2.79
C ILE A 94 -16.43 -3.80 3.89
N TYR A 95 -17.75 -3.93 4.05
CA TYR A 95 -18.44 -3.54 5.27
C TYR A 95 -18.08 -4.55 6.35
N LEU A 96 -17.14 -4.20 7.22
CA LEU A 96 -16.83 -4.98 8.40
C LEU A 96 -17.72 -4.50 9.54
N ASP A 97 -18.64 -5.36 9.99
CA ASP A 97 -18.91 -5.49 11.43
C ASP A 97 -19.60 -6.83 11.72
N GLY A 98 -18.76 -7.84 11.95
CA GLY A 98 -19.15 -9.11 12.54
C GLY A 98 -18.91 -9.14 14.05
N ARG A 99 -19.63 -8.31 14.84
CA ARG A 99 -20.18 -8.59 16.20
C ARG A 99 -20.76 -7.34 16.89
N PRO A 100 -21.77 -7.49 17.77
CA PRO A 100 -22.59 -6.38 18.25
C PRO A 100 -21.97 -5.65 19.45
N SER A 101 -22.10 -4.32 19.48
CA SER A 101 -21.86 -3.51 20.67
C SER A 101 -23.19 -3.33 21.43
N PRO A 102 -23.22 -3.50 22.76
CA PRO A 102 -24.37 -3.18 23.58
C PRO A 102 -24.44 -1.65 23.74
N ASP A 103 -25.58 -1.08 23.39
CA ASP A 103 -26.00 0.32 23.61
C ASP A 103 -25.51 1.37 22.58
N GLY A 104 -26.31 1.55 21.53
CA GLY A 104 -26.28 2.71 20.62
C GLY A 104 -27.47 2.69 19.64
N PRO A 105 -28.09 3.84 19.29
CA PRO A 105 -29.42 3.90 18.69
C PRO A 105 -29.44 3.37 17.25
N GLU A 106 -30.33 2.41 17.02
CA GLU A 106 -30.62 1.73 15.76
C GLU A 106 -30.74 2.70 14.57
N GLN A 107 -29.74 2.73 13.70
CA GLN A 107 -29.91 3.13 12.32
C GLN A 107 -30.21 1.85 11.53
N ASN A 108 -31.37 1.80 10.86
CA ASN A 108 -31.75 0.72 9.96
C ASN A 108 -30.74 0.60 8.81
N ILE A 109 -29.69 -0.22 9.02
CA ILE A 109 -28.79 -0.67 7.96
C ILE A 109 -29.58 -1.71 7.18
N THR A 110 -30.11 -1.33 6.01
CA THR A 110 -30.74 -2.28 5.10
C THR A 110 -29.65 -3.27 4.65
N HIS A 111 -29.80 -4.54 5.02
CA HIS A 111 -28.88 -5.58 4.58
C HIS A 111 -28.84 -5.60 3.04
N PRO A 112 -27.64 -5.56 2.39
CA PRO A 112 -27.57 -5.60 0.94
C PRO A 112 -28.25 -6.88 0.43
N HIS A 113 -29.38 -6.69 -0.25
CA HIS A 113 -30.19 -7.74 -0.85
C HIS A 113 -30.35 -7.40 -2.33
N ASP A 114 -29.40 -7.89 -3.12
CA ASP A 114 -29.36 -7.80 -4.57
C ASP A 114 -29.15 -9.22 -5.14
N PRO A 115 -30.24 -10.00 -5.27
CA PRO A 115 -30.19 -11.37 -5.76
C PRO A 115 -29.55 -11.51 -7.14
N CYS A 116 -29.59 -10.46 -7.97
CA CYS A 116 -28.98 -10.46 -9.30
C CYS A 116 -27.45 -10.50 -9.25
N HIS A 117 -26.84 -9.97 -8.18
CA HIS A 117 -25.39 -9.97 -7.96
C HIS A 117 -24.97 -10.90 -6.82
N GLY A 118 -25.85 -11.86 -6.50
CA GLY A 118 -25.62 -12.87 -5.47
C GLY A 118 -25.78 -12.36 -4.04
N TRP A 119 -26.25 -11.14 -3.79
CA TRP A 119 -26.43 -10.62 -2.43
C TRP A 119 -27.80 -10.99 -1.86
N PHE A 120 -27.82 -11.75 -0.77
CA PHE A 120 -29.01 -12.16 -0.05
C PHE A 120 -28.84 -11.84 1.43
N GLU A 121 -29.67 -10.94 1.97
CA GLU A 121 -29.66 -10.57 3.39
C GLU A 121 -28.25 -10.21 3.92
N GLY A 122 -27.49 -9.46 3.12
CA GLY A 122 -26.14 -9.02 3.47
C GLY A 122 -25.05 -10.08 3.29
N LYS A 123 -25.39 -11.26 2.76
CA LYS A 123 -24.43 -12.32 2.41
C LYS A 123 -24.39 -12.50 0.91
N GLN A 124 -23.19 -12.57 0.34
CA GLN A 124 -23.03 -12.89 -1.08
C GLN A 124 -23.04 -14.41 -1.27
N ILE A 125 -24.14 -14.99 -1.78
CA ILE A 125 -24.35 -16.42 -2.03
C ILE A 125 -25.06 -16.61 -3.39
N PRO A 126 -24.43 -17.22 -4.40
CA PRO A 126 -23.01 -17.62 -4.43
C PRO A 126 -22.09 -16.39 -4.55
N GLY A 127 -20.84 -16.54 -4.13
CA GLY A 127 -19.80 -15.54 -4.40
C GLY A 127 -19.55 -15.38 -5.90
N PRO A 128 -18.87 -14.30 -6.34
CA PRO A 128 -18.44 -14.17 -7.73
C PRO A 128 -17.53 -15.34 -8.09
N ASP A 129 -17.70 -15.83 -9.31
CA ASP A 129 -16.87 -16.87 -9.90
C ASP A 129 -15.39 -16.43 -9.98
N GLU A 130 -14.46 -17.39 -9.92
CA GLU A 130 -13.02 -17.13 -9.93
C GLU A 130 -12.59 -16.33 -11.17
N ASP A 131 -13.15 -16.65 -12.34
CA ASP A 131 -12.85 -15.93 -13.58
C ASP A 131 -13.33 -14.47 -13.51
N ALA A 132 -14.48 -14.22 -12.87
CA ALA A 132 -15.01 -12.87 -12.68
C ALA A 132 -14.13 -12.03 -11.73
N ILE A 133 -13.52 -12.68 -10.72
CA ILE A 133 -12.53 -12.03 -9.85
C ILE A 133 -11.27 -11.74 -10.67
N ASN A 134 -10.73 -12.74 -11.38
CA ASN A 134 -9.52 -12.60 -12.17
C ASN A 134 -9.62 -11.50 -13.24
N ILE A 135 -10.76 -11.33 -13.91
CA ILE A 135 -10.99 -10.22 -14.87
C ILE A 135 -10.79 -8.83 -14.25
N CYS A 136 -11.11 -8.67 -12.96
CA CYS A 136 -10.91 -7.40 -12.25
C CYS A 136 -9.44 -7.12 -11.98
N PHE A 137 -8.64 -8.17 -11.76
CA PHE A 137 -7.22 -8.08 -11.42
C PHE A 137 -6.27 -8.38 -12.59
N ASP A 138 -6.84 -8.70 -13.75
CA ASP A 138 -6.14 -9.09 -14.96
C ASP A 138 -5.02 -8.11 -15.32
N GLU A 139 -3.95 -8.68 -15.84
CA GLU A 139 -2.74 -7.97 -16.20
C GLU A 139 -2.98 -7.05 -17.42
N ILE A 140 -2.53 -5.81 -17.31
CA ILE A 140 -2.43 -4.90 -18.45
C ILE A 140 -1.33 -5.45 -19.37
N MET A 141 -1.68 -5.68 -20.63
CA MET A 141 -0.89 -6.38 -21.64
C MET A 141 -0.78 -7.91 -21.47
N SER A 142 -1.65 -8.55 -20.67
CA SER A 142 -1.78 -10.03 -20.66
C SER A 142 -2.53 -10.55 -21.89
N HIS A 143 -3.70 -9.97 -22.16
CA HIS A 143 -4.57 -10.32 -23.28
C HIS A 143 -4.66 -9.13 -24.23
N GLY A 144 -3.83 -9.11 -25.27
CA GLY A 144 -3.62 -7.91 -26.09
C GLY A 144 -3.15 -8.16 -27.52
N LEU A 145 -2.85 -7.06 -28.22
CA LEU A 145 -2.59 -6.88 -29.66
C LEU A 145 -1.53 -7.79 -30.33
N PHE A 146 -0.86 -8.65 -29.58
CA PHE A 146 0.27 -9.45 -30.06
C PHE A 146 0.08 -10.92 -29.68
N ASP A 147 0.24 -11.80 -30.66
CA ASP A 147 0.11 -13.26 -30.46
C ASP A 147 1.35 -13.87 -29.77
N ASP A 148 2.47 -13.14 -29.67
CA ASP A 148 3.75 -13.59 -29.09
C ASP A 148 4.44 -12.42 -28.36
N GLU A 149 4.99 -12.70 -27.17
CA GLU A 149 5.69 -11.71 -26.35
C GLU A 149 6.87 -11.06 -27.06
N ARG A 150 7.56 -11.78 -27.96
CA ARG A 150 8.68 -11.24 -28.74
C ARG A 150 8.23 -10.12 -29.64
N TYR A 151 7.05 -10.21 -30.24
CA TYR A 151 6.49 -9.13 -31.05
C TYR A 151 6.12 -7.92 -30.19
N GLU A 152 5.59 -8.15 -28.99
CA GLU A 152 5.34 -7.06 -28.04
C GLU A 152 6.64 -6.36 -27.63
N MET A 153 7.68 -7.14 -27.27
CA MET A 153 8.99 -6.60 -26.92
C MET A 153 9.61 -5.81 -28.08
N GLU A 154 9.54 -6.33 -29.30
CA GLU A 154 10.03 -5.65 -30.50
C GLU A 154 9.25 -4.35 -30.75
N TRP A 155 7.93 -4.39 -30.58
CA TRP A 155 7.08 -3.21 -30.67
C TRP A 155 7.49 -2.12 -29.68
N TRP A 156 7.73 -2.49 -28.42
CA TRP A 156 8.23 -1.56 -27.40
C TRP A 156 9.60 -1.00 -27.77
N ARG A 157 10.54 -1.85 -28.21
CA ARG A 157 11.90 -1.44 -28.59
C ARG A 157 11.90 -0.46 -29.76
N ASN A 158 10.95 -0.62 -30.68
CA ASN A 158 10.74 0.26 -31.83
C ASN A 158 9.99 1.56 -31.47
N ARG A 159 9.60 1.76 -30.20
CA ARG A 159 9.04 3.05 -29.75
C ARG A 159 10.14 4.08 -29.54
N PRO A 160 9.87 5.37 -29.88
CA PRO A 160 10.85 6.43 -29.67
C PRO A 160 11.18 6.58 -28.18
N LEU A 161 12.42 6.96 -27.90
CA LEU A 161 12.82 7.33 -26.54
C LEU A 161 12.09 8.61 -26.12
N VAL A 162 11.67 8.66 -24.86
CA VAL A 162 10.94 9.79 -24.27
C VAL A 162 11.77 10.36 -23.11
N PRO A 163 12.80 11.18 -23.41
CA PRO A 163 13.75 11.68 -22.40
C PRO A 163 13.15 12.71 -21.44
N VAL A 164 11.95 13.22 -21.71
CA VAL A 164 11.25 14.19 -20.84
C VAL A 164 10.65 13.53 -19.59
N VAL A 165 10.43 12.21 -19.60
CA VAL A 165 9.85 11.47 -18.48
C VAL A 165 10.90 11.32 -17.37
N GLY A 166 10.73 12.07 -16.28
CA GLY A 166 11.56 12.00 -15.08
C GLY A 166 10.95 11.22 -13.92
N VAL A 167 9.63 11.07 -13.91
CA VAL A 167 8.86 10.41 -12.84
C VAL A 167 7.75 9.57 -13.48
N VAL A 168 7.62 8.32 -13.07
CA VAL A 168 6.52 7.43 -13.45
C VAL A 168 5.73 7.06 -12.20
N LEU A 169 4.41 7.24 -12.27
CA LEU A 169 3.48 6.92 -11.20
C LEU A 169 2.42 5.96 -11.74
N LEU A 170 2.40 4.74 -11.23
CA LEU A 170 1.44 3.69 -11.54
C LEU A 170 0.74 3.32 -10.24
N ARG A 171 -0.35 4.03 -9.93
CA ARG A 171 -1.07 3.91 -8.66
C ARG A 171 -2.23 2.92 -8.70
N GLN A 172 -2.72 2.52 -7.54
CA GLN A 172 -3.91 1.67 -7.34
C GLN A 172 -5.24 2.31 -7.75
N GLN A 173 -5.30 3.04 -8.86
CA GLN A 173 -6.56 3.55 -9.40
C GLN A 173 -7.40 2.44 -10.03
N THR A 174 -6.78 1.30 -10.34
CA THR A 174 -7.46 0.12 -10.88
C THR A 174 -7.05 -1.11 -10.07
N ARG A 175 -7.85 -2.18 -10.16
CA ARG A 175 -7.51 -3.48 -9.59
C ARG A 175 -6.45 -4.24 -10.39
N ARG A 176 -5.93 -3.66 -11.48
CA ARG A 176 -5.04 -4.31 -12.42
C ARG A 176 -3.58 -4.03 -12.12
N ARG A 177 -2.71 -4.94 -12.57
CA ARG A 177 -1.25 -4.78 -12.57
C ARG A 177 -0.72 -4.77 -14.00
N TRP A 178 0.44 -4.18 -14.25
CA TRP A 178 1.11 -4.33 -15.54
C TRP A 178 1.86 -5.65 -15.59
N LYS A 179 1.81 -6.32 -16.74
CA LYS A 179 2.74 -7.41 -17.05
C LYS A 179 4.17 -6.94 -16.83
N PRO A 180 4.97 -7.55 -15.94
CA PRO A 180 6.26 -6.97 -15.54
C PRO A 180 7.24 -6.83 -16.71
N VAL A 181 7.22 -7.76 -17.66
CA VAL A 181 8.01 -7.70 -18.90
C VAL A 181 7.61 -6.50 -19.78
N ALA A 182 6.30 -6.25 -19.94
CA ALA A 182 5.80 -5.10 -20.69
C ALA A 182 6.23 -3.79 -20.01
N LEU A 183 6.11 -3.74 -18.68
CA LEU A 183 6.53 -2.61 -17.87
C LEU A 183 8.04 -2.33 -18.02
N ALA A 184 8.88 -3.36 -17.95
CA ALA A 184 10.33 -3.23 -18.14
C ALA A 184 10.68 -2.61 -19.50
N ASN A 185 10.05 -3.11 -20.58
CA ASN A 185 10.28 -2.59 -21.93
C ASN A 185 9.77 -1.15 -22.11
N MET A 186 8.62 -0.81 -21.50
CA MET A 186 8.13 0.57 -21.48
C MET A 186 9.10 1.50 -20.74
N LEU A 187 9.54 1.14 -19.53
CA LEU A 187 10.44 1.95 -18.72
C LEU A 187 11.81 2.14 -19.39
N ALA A 188 12.28 1.15 -20.14
CA ALA A 188 13.50 1.26 -20.95
C ALA A 188 13.40 2.33 -22.05
N ARG A 189 12.21 2.89 -22.34
CA ARG A 189 12.03 4.05 -23.24
C ARG A 189 12.14 5.40 -22.53
N PHE A 190 12.35 5.42 -21.20
CA PHE A 190 12.45 6.64 -20.40
C PHE A 190 13.89 6.85 -19.86
N PRO A 191 14.86 7.24 -20.71
CA PRO A 191 16.28 7.24 -20.36
C PRO A 191 16.68 8.23 -19.24
N ASN A 192 15.80 9.16 -18.88
CA ASN A 192 16.03 10.12 -17.79
C ASN A 192 15.10 9.92 -16.59
N MET A 193 14.37 8.79 -16.53
CA MET A 193 13.53 8.47 -15.39
C MET A 193 14.39 8.39 -14.13
N LYS A 194 13.99 9.15 -13.09
CA LYS A 194 14.65 9.20 -11.79
C LYS A 194 13.80 8.57 -10.69
N GLN A 195 12.48 8.53 -10.87
CA GLN A 195 11.56 8.04 -9.83
C GLN A 195 10.50 7.13 -10.44
N LEU A 196 10.26 6.01 -9.77
CA LEU A 196 9.18 5.09 -10.05
C LEU A 196 8.39 4.83 -8.77
N CYS A 197 7.08 5.07 -8.84
CA CYS A 197 6.12 4.63 -7.84
C CYS A 197 5.17 3.67 -8.54
N TYR A 198 5.14 2.42 -8.09
CA TYR A 198 4.31 1.37 -8.66
C TYR A 198 3.54 0.67 -7.55
N GLU A 199 2.22 0.60 -7.68
CA GLU A 199 1.33 0.02 -6.68
C GLU A 199 0.49 -1.11 -7.32
N PRO A 200 1.11 -2.25 -7.70
CA PRO A 200 0.40 -3.37 -8.29
C PRO A 200 -0.53 -4.05 -7.29
N TRP A 201 -1.51 -4.81 -7.77
CA TRP A 201 -2.16 -5.84 -6.97
C TRP A 201 -1.33 -7.13 -7.00
N ARG A 202 -1.30 -7.87 -5.88
CA ARG A 202 -0.73 -9.21 -5.82
C ARG A 202 -1.50 -10.16 -6.73
N GLU A 203 -0.84 -11.26 -7.07
CA GLU A 203 -1.45 -12.36 -7.78
C GLU A 203 -1.84 -13.50 -6.81
N TRP A 204 -2.58 -14.46 -7.31
CA TRP A 204 -3.09 -15.61 -6.54
C TRP A 204 -2.56 -16.93 -7.07
N SER A 205 -2.46 -17.92 -6.17
CA SER A 205 -2.10 -19.30 -6.50
C SER A 205 -0.79 -19.41 -7.30
N ASP A 206 -0.73 -20.35 -8.25
CA ASP A 206 0.44 -20.65 -9.08
C ASP A 206 0.91 -19.45 -9.92
N PHE A 207 0.01 -18.54 -10.28
CA PHE A 207 0.35 -17.34 -11.04
C PHE A 207 1.24 -16.36 -10.25
N GLN A 208 1.21 -16.40 -8.92
CA GLN A 208 2.12 -15.59 -8.09
C GLN A 208 3.58 -16.00 -8.27
N THR A 209 3.86 -17.29 -8.46
CA THR A 209 5.23 -17.77 -8.67
C THR A 209 5.78 -17.23 -9.99
N GLN A 210 5.01 -17.35 -11.07
CA GLN A 210 5.41 -16.81 -12.38
C GLN A 210 5.59 -15.29 -12.33
N THR A 211 4.67 -14.61 -11.63
CA THR A 211 4.75 -13.17 -11.42
C THR A 211 6.03 -12.74 -10.69
N ASP A 212 6.44 -13.51 -9.68
CA ASP A 212 7.67 -13.24 -8.93
C ASP A 212 8.93 -13.47 -9.79
N GLU A 213 8.91 -14.42 -10.72
CA GLU A 213 9.98 -14.59 -11.73
C GLU A 213 10.05 -13.38 -12.67
N ASP A 214 8.91 -12.92 -13.17
CA ASP A 214 8.84 -11.77 -14.06
C ASP A 214 9.25 -10.46 -13.35
N TYR A 215 8.95 -10.34 -12.05
CA TYR A 215 9.41 -9.22 -11.22
C TYR A 215 10.93 -9.16 -11.09
N GLN A 216 11.64 -10.30 -11.03
CA GLN A 216 13.10 -10.30 -11.03
C GLN A 216 13.63 -9.64 -12.31
N THR A 217 13.08 -10.03 -13.47
CA THR A 217 13.43 -9.43 -14.77
C THR A 217 13.14 -7.93 -14.80
N LEU A 218 12.00 -7.48 -14.25
CA LEU A 218 11.67 -6.06 -14.13
C LEU A 218 12.71 -5.32 -13.26
N ILE A 219 13.07 -5.86 -12.11
CA ILE A 219 14.02 -5.23 -11.17
C ILE A 219 15.40 -5.12 -11.81
N GLU A 220 15.88 -6.17 -12.47
CA GLU A 220 17.15 -6.17 -13.20
C GLU A 220 17.19 -5.05 -14.27
N SER A 221 16.05 -4.83 -14.95
CA SER A 221 15.96 -3.81 -16.00
C SER A 221 16.23 -2.39 -15.51
N PHE A 222 16.04 -2.10 -14.21
CA PHE A 222 16.27 -0.77 -13.65
C PHE A 222 17.72 -0.31 -13.75
N ALA A 223 18.68 -1.24 -13.82
CA ALA A 223 20.10 -0.93 -14.01
C ALA A 223 20.38 -0.18 -15.33
N SER A 224 19.49 -0.31 -16.32
CA SER A 224 19.57 0.41 -17.60
C SER A 224 19.05 1.86 -17.55
N THR A 225 18.52 2.29 -16.40
CA THR A 225 17.86 3.59 -16.22
C THR A 225 18.66 4.52 -15.30
N LYS A 226 18.21 5.78 -15.15
CA LYS A 226 18.75 6.73 -14.17
C LYS A 226 17.95 6.75 -12.86
N LEU A 227 17.21 5.67 -12.59
CA LEU A 227 16.35 5.55 -11.42
C LEU A 227 17.17 5.71 -10.15
N CYS A 228 16.69 6.57 -9.24
CA CYS A 228 17.29 6.77 -7.93
C CYS A 228 16.28 6.70 -6.79
N LYS A 229 14.98 6.74 -7.06
CA LYS A 229 13.92 6.52 -6.07
C LYS A 229 12.95 5.47 -6.57
N LEU A 230 12.84 4.37 -5.84
CA LEU A 230 11.96 3.27 -6.17
C LEU A 230 10.97 3.05 -5.02
N MET A 231 9.69 3.05 -5.34
CA MET A 231 8.62 2.67 -4.43
C MET A 231 7.75 1.62 -5.11
N ILE A 232 7.68 0.44 -4.54
CA ILE A 232 6.75 -0.61 -4.94
C ILE A 232 5.90 -1.01 -3.73
N PHE A 233 4.59 -0.95 -3.89
CA PHE A 233 3.63 -1.41 -2.89
C PHE A 233 2.73 -2.45 -3.53
N GLU A 234 2.97 -3.73 -3.23
CA GLU A 234 2.12 -4.80 -3.70
C GLU A 234 0.87 -4.88 -2.82
N ASN A 235 -0.26 -4.49 -3.39
CA ASN A 235 -1.53 -4.43 -2.70
C ASN A 235 -2.15 -5.81 -2.56
N PHE A 236 -2.91 -5.98 -1.49
CA PHE A 236 -3.73 -7.16 -1.31
C PHE A 236 -4.90 -6.85 -0.39
N ASN A 237 -5.85 -7.77 -0.40
CA ASN A 237 -6.94 -7.79 0.55
C ASN A 237 -6.95 -9.17 1.21
N GLU A 238 -6.81 -9.22 2.52
CA GLU A 238 -6.75 -10.46 3.30
C GLU A 238 -8.00 -11.33 3.19
N THR A 239 -9.16 -10.77 2.81
CA THR A 239 -10.39 -11.55 2.67
C THR A 239 -10.59 -12.11 1.26
N TYR A 240 -9.88 -11.62 0.25
CA TYR A 240 -10.02 -12.15 -1.11
C TYR A 240 -9.52 -13.59 -1.23
N PRO A 241 -8.37 -13.97 -0.64
CA PRO A 241 -7.92 -15.36 -0.59
C PRO A 241 -8.94 -16.34 0.02
N GLU A 242 -9.79 -15.91 0.95
CA GLU A 242 -10.85 -16.77 1.53
C GLU A 242 -11.86 -17.26 0.47
N ARG A 243 -11.90 -16.61 -0.70
CA ARG A 243 -12.77 -16.98 -1.83
C ARG A 243 -12.08 -17.91 -2.85
N PHE A 244 -10.77 -18.12 -2.73
CA PHE A 244 -10.00 -19.01 -3.58
C PHE A 244 -9.68 -20.30 -2.80
N GLU A 245 -9.95 -21.47 -3.38
CA GLU A 245 -9.74 -22.76 -2.70
C GLU A 245 -8.26 -23.04 -2.37
N VAL A 246 -7.33 -22.41 -3.10
CA VAL A 246 -5.87 -22.68 -3.03
C VAL A 246 -5.07 -21.38 -2.97
N CYS A 247 -5.32 -20.53 -1.97
CA CYS A 247 -4.54 -19.31 -1.76
C CYS A 247 -4.21 -19.05 -0.29
N PRO A 248 -2.93 -18.88 0.08
CA PRO A 248 -2.59 -18.44 1.42
C PRO A 248 -3.10 -17.01 1.63
N ALA A 249 -3.79 -16.80 2.77
CA ALA A 249 -4.30 -15.50 3.19
C ALA A 249 -3.19 -14.45 3.28
N LEU A 250 -2.00 -14.89 3.71
CA LEU A 250 -0.81 -14.05 3.81
C LEU A 250 0.07 -14.22 2.56
N ARG A 251 0.53 -13.09 2.01
CA ARG A 251 1.53 -13.05 0.95
C ARG A 251 2.89 -13.48 1.51
N GLU A 252 3.48 -14.52 0.94
CA GLU A 252 4.87 -14.91 1.22
C GLU A 252 5.78 -14.34 0.13
N PRO A 253 6.62 -13.32 0.40
CA PRO A 253 7.51 -12.75 -0.61
C PRO A 253 8.54 -13.78 -1.10
N ASN A 254 8.75 -13.84 -2.41
CA ASN A 254 9.77 -14.73 -2.98
C ASN A 254 11.19 -14.25 -2.58
N PRO A 255 12.05 -15.15 -2.07
CA PRO A 255 13.42 -14.81 -1.69
C PRO A 255 14.23 -14.18 -2.82
N ALA A 256 14.08 -14.68 -4.06
CA ALA A 256 14.83 -14.21 -5.22
C ALA A 256 14.47 -12.75 -5.58
N VAL A 257 13.17 -12.40 -5.52
CA VAL A 257 12.72 -11.01 -5.69
C VAL A 257 13.36 -10.08 -4.66
N SER A 258 13.38 -10.51 -3.40
CA SER A 258 13.97 -9.71 -2.30
C SER A 258 15.49 -9.52 -2.48
N GLN A 259 16.19 -10.55 -2.96
CA GLN A 259 17.62 -10.50 -3.28
C GLN A 259 17.91 -9.57 -4.46
N GLU A 260 17.06 -9.57 -5.49
CA GLU A 260 17.21 -8.65 -6.63
C GLU A 260 16.97 -7.19 -6.22
N PHE A 261 16.02 -6.91 -5.31
CA PHE A 261 15.91 -5.57 -4.73
C PHE A 261 17.17 -5.16 -3.96
N ALA A 262 17.78 -6.08 -3.20
CA ALA A 262 19.02 -5.80 -2.48
C ALA A 262 20.16 -5.44 -3.46
N ARG A 263 20.29 -6.19 -4.56
CA ARG A 263 21.25 -5.89 -5.62
C ARG A 263 20.97 -4.55 -6.29
N ALA A 264 19.76 -4.35 -6.81
CA ALA A 264 19.38 -3.17 -7.58
C ALA A 264 19.42 -1.88 -6.76
N SER A 265 19.22 -1.97 -5.44
CA SER A 265 19.17 -0.80 -4.56
C SER A 265 20.51 -0.13 -4.29
N GLN A 266 21.65 -0.77 -4.61
CA GLN A 266 23.00 -0.20 -4.37
C GLN A 266 23.21 1.17 -5.03
N HIS A 267 22.52 1.45 -6.14
CA HIS A 267 22.61 2.74 -6.84
C HIS A 267 21.50 3.73 -6.46
N LEU A 268 20.52 3.31 -5.67
CA LEU A 268 19.36 4.13 -5.30
C LEU A 268 19.67 5.06 -4.12
N THR A 269 18.92 6.15 -4.07
CA THR A 269 18.85 7.07 -2.92
C THR A 269 17.70 6.71 -1.98
N MET A 270 16.65 6.06 -2.51
CA MET A 270 15.49 5.64 -1.75
C MET A 270 14.95 4.33 -2.33
N LEU A 271 14.71 3.36 -1.46
CA LEU A 271 13.96 2.14 -1.74
C LEU A 271 12.81 2.02 -0.74
N SER A 272 11.60 1.80 -1.25
CA SER A 272 10.46 1.31 -0.50
C SER A 272 9.89 0.09 -1.22
N ALA A 273 10.00 -1.10 -0.62
CA ALA A 273 9.43 -2.33 -1.15
C ALA A 273 8.49 -2.94 -0.11
N SER A 274 7.19 -2.72 -0.29
CA SER A 274 6.14 -3.12 0.63
C SER A 274 5.40 -4.32 0.09
N PHE A 275 5.32 -5.38 0.90
CA PHE A 275 4.70 -6.70 0.63
C PHE A 275 5.27 -7.51 -0.54
N ILE A 276 5.95 -6.88 -1.49
CA ILE A 276 6.63 -7.54 -2.62
C ILE A 276 7.99 -8.16 -2.24
N ALA A 277 8.60 -7.67 -1.16
CA ALA A 277 9.91 -8.11 -0.68
C ALA A 277 9.90 -8.27 0.84
N ASP A 278 10.71 -9.20 1.34
CA ASP A 278 10.89 -9.43 2.77
C ASP A 278 12.31 -9.03 3.22
N ALA A 279 12.38 -8.32 4.34
CA ALA A 279 13.62 -7.86 4.95
C ALA A 279 14.60 -8.99 5.27
N VAL A 280 14.12 -10.15 5.70
CA VAL A 280 14.98 -11.31 6.02
C VAL A 280 15.76 -11.74 4.77
N HIS A 281 15.07 -11.90 3.64
CA HIS A 281 15.71 -12.30 2.39
C HIS A 281 16.55 -11.19 1.77
N PHE A 282 16.12 -9.94 1.91
CA PHE A 282 16.87 -8.76 1.45
C PHE A 282 18.24 -8.66 2.16
N PHE A 283 18.27 -8.75 3.49
CA PHE A 283 19.52 -8.64 4.24
C PHE A 283 20.38 -9.90 4.16
N ALA A 284 19.78 -11.09 3.98
CA ALA A 284 20.54 -12.32 3.72
C ALA A 284 21.30 -12.29 2.38
N ALA A 285 20.92 -11.41 1.44
CA ALA A 285 21.60 -11.25 0.15
C ALA A 285 22.95 -10.52 0.23
N LEU A 286 23.29 -9.99 1.41
CA LEU A 286 24.43 -9.11 1.59
C LEU A 286 25.75 -9.79 1.19
N GLN A 287 26.52 -9.12 0.32
CA GLN A 287 27.88 -9.55 -0.04
C GLN A 287 28.93 -8.60 0.52
N ASP A 288 30.15 -9.08 0.74
CA ASP A 288 31.24 -8.28 1.31
C ASP A 288 31.59 -7.04 0.48
N SER A 289 31.55 -7.16 -0.84
CA SER A 289 31.84 -6.08 -1.79
C SER A 289 30.74 -5.03 -1.92
N TRP A 290 29.54 -5.28 -1.39
CA TRP A 290 28.39 -4.40 -1.59
C TRP A 290 28.46 -3.18 -0.67
N THR A 291 28.12 -2.03 -1.24
CA THR A 291 27.98 -0.76 -0.52
C THR A 291 26.83 0.05 -1.11
N TRP A 292 26.10 0.76 -0.26
CA TRP A 292 25.01 1.65 -0.66
C TRP A 292 25.43 3.09 -0.43
N ASP A 293 26.32 3.59 -1.28
CA ASP A 293 26.94 4.92 -1.12
C ASP A 293 25.95 6.08 -1.10
N LYS A 294 24.75 5.88 -1.68
CA LYS A 294 23.75 6.92 -1.92
C LYS A 294 22.46 6.73 -1.15
N LEU A 295 22.21 5.55 -0.58
CA LEU A 295 20.92 5.22 0.02
C LEU A 295 20.73 6.01 1.31
N THR A 296 19.69 6.83 1.35
CA THR A 296 19.31 7.64 2.52
C THR A 296 18.05 7.11 3.20
N SER A 297 17.19 6.40 2.46
CA SER A 297 15.92 5.87 2.95
C SER A 297 15.72 4.43 2.48
N LEU A 298 15.44 3.54 3.43
CA LEU A 298 15.10 2.14 3.15
C LEU A 298 13.81 1.76 3.90
N THR A 299 12.80 1.30 3.19
CA THR A 299 11.55 0.80 3.78
C THR A 299 11.25 -0.60 3.23
N LEU A 300 11.13 -1.59 4.11
CA LEU A 300 10.88 -2.98 3.75
C LEU A 300 9.78 -3.59 4.62
N THR A 301 9.02 -4.51 4.05
CA THR A 301 8.15 -5.40 4.84
C THR A 301 8.97 -6.52 5.47
N SER A 302 8.57 -7.00 6.65
CA SER A 302 9.20 -8.11 7.33
C SER A 302 8.16 -8.99 8.02
N ARG A 303 7.90 -10.18 7.49
CA ARG A 303 6.88 -11.09 8.06
C ARG A 303 7.21 -11.55 9.47
N VAL A 304 8.49 -11.69 9.80
CA VAL A 304 8.91 -12.08 11.16
C VAL A 304 8.50 -11.07 12.22
N LEU A 305 8.21 -9.81 11.85
CA LEU A 305 7.66 -8.82 12.79
C LEU A 305 6.16 -9.06 13.12
N ALA A 306 5.48 -9.95 12.40
CA ALA A 306 4.07 -10.27 12.65
C ALA A 306 3.91 -11.23 13.83
N ASP A 307 4.91 -12.05 14.10
CA ASP A 307 4.92 -12.97 15.25
C ASP A 307 5.88 -12.45 16.33
N SER A 308 5.37 -11.66 17.27
CA SER A 308 6.17 -11.16 18.38
C SER A 308 6.70 -12.26 19.31
N ALA A 309 6.22 -13.51 19.19
CA ALA A 309 6.79 -14.63 19.93
C ALA A 309 8.10 -15.14 19.31
N ASP A 310 8.33 -14.92 18.00
CA ASP A 310 9.58 -15.29 17.31
C ASP A 310 10.72 -14.29 17.60
N THR A 311 11.08 -14.18 18.87
CA THR A 311 12.16 -13.30 19.32
C THR A 311 13.51 -13.64 18.68
N LEU A 312 13.74 -14.91 18.33
CA LEU A 312 14.98 -15.35 17.67
C LEU A 312 15.06 -14.83 16.24
N GLY A 313 14.00 -15.04 15.46
CA GLY A 313 13.92 -14.57 14.07
C GLY A 313 13.96 -13.05 13.99
N ILE A 314 13.24 -12.34 14.87
CA ILE A 314 13.26 -10.87 14.92
C ILE A 314 14.68 -10.37 15.25
N ASN A 315 15.32 -10.91 16.29
CA ASN A 315 16.67 -10.47 16.66
C ASN A 315 17.69 -10.76 15.54
N LYS A 316 17.60 -11.91 14.87
CA LYS A 316 18.47 -12.24 13.74
C LYS A 316 18.28 -11.26 12.58
N MET A 317 17.04 -10.98 12.21
CA MET A 317 16.72 -10.03 11.14
C MET A 317 17.23 -8.62 11.47
N LEU A 318 17.05 -8.16 12.72
CA LEU A 318 17.54 -6.84 13.15
C LEU A 318 19.07 -6.76 13.21
N GLN A 319 19.76 -7.85 13.56
CA GLN A 319 21.22 -7.93 13.48
C GLN A 319 21.71 -7.83 12.03
N ASP A 320 21.05 -8.52 11.10
CA ASP A 320 21.38 -8.44 9.68
C ASP A 320 21.11 -7.03 9.13
N ALA A 321 20.02 -6.40 9.57
CA ALA A 321 19.70 -5.02 9.23
C ALA A 321 20.76 -4.04 9.75
N ALA A 322 21.25 -4.22 10.98
CA ALA A 322 22.34 -3.43 11.54
C ALA A 322 23.64 -3.62 10.74
N ALA A 323 24.00 -4.87 10.41
CA ALA A 323 25.17 -5.17 9.58
C ALA A 323 25.08 -4.53 8.18
N ALA A 324 23.89 -4.53 7.57
CA ALA A 324 23.65 -3.86 6.31
C ALA A 324 23.73 -2.32 6.44
N ALA A 325 23.20 -1.74 7.53
CA ALA A 325 23.26 -0.30 7.80
C ALA A 325 24.71 0.23 7.89
N LEU A 326 25.66 -0.57 8.41
CA LEU A 326 27.09 -0.23 8.41
C LEU A 326 27.67 -0.04 7.00
N LYS A 327 27.05 -0.64 5.98
CA LYS A 327 27.41 -0.50 4.56
C LYS A 327 26.59 0.58 3.83
N MET A 328 25.78 1.35 4.56
CA MET A 328 24.95 2.44 4.06
C MET A 328 25.38 3.78 4.69
N PRO A 329 26.52 4.37 4.27
CA PRO A 329 27.11 5.53 4.96
C PRO A 329 26.19 6.75 5.04
N ARG A 330 25.26 6.90 4.10
CA ARG A 330 24.31 8.03 4.02
C ARG A 330 22.90 7.70 4.53
N LEU A 331 22.71 6.55 5.19
CA LEU A 331 21.40 6.14 5.67
C LEU A 331 20.87 7.11 6.74
N ASP A 332 19.77 7.78 6.44
CA ASP A 332 19.08 8.68 7.36
C ASP A 332 17.89 7.99 8.03
N THR A 333 17.22 7.07 7.32
CA THR A 333 16.06 6.34 7.85
C THR A 333 16.00 4.93 7.30
N MET A 334 15.78 3.96 8.18
CA MET A 334 15.43 2.59 7.82
C MET A 334 14.17 2.19 8.59
N GLU A 335 13.15 1.72 7.86
CA GLU A 335 11.86 1.31 8.38
C GLU A 335 11.57 -0.13 7.99
N LEU A 336 11.45 -1.00 8.98
CA LEU A 336 11.09 -2.40 8.81
C LEU A 336 9.74 -2.59 9.47
N TRP A 337 8.76 -3.07 8.72
CA TRP A 337 7.40 -3.09 9.23
C TRP A 337 6.59 -4.28 8.75
N THR A 338 5.49 -4.54 9.43
CA THR A 338 4.45 -5.44 8.97
C THR A 338 3.09 -4.84 9.30
N GLY A 339 2.08 -5.21 8.53
CA GLY A 339 0.71 -4.77 8.72
C GLY A 339 -0.25 -5.80 8.18
N GLY A 340 -1.27 -6.10 8.99
CA GLY A 340 -2.38 -6.95 8.60
C GLY A 340 -3.49 -6.92 9.65
N ARG A 341 -4.50 -7.78 9.51
CA ARG A 341 -5.61 -7.85 10.47
C ARG A 341 -5.09 -8.14 11.88
N ASN A 342 -5.36 -7.20 12.79
CA ASN A 342 -4.98 -7.24 14.21
C ASN A 342 -3.48 -7.24 14.50
N VAL A 343 -2.62 -7.10 13.50
CA VAL A 343 -1.17 -7.10 13.66
C VAL A 343 -0.55 -5.93 12.93
N ALA A 344 0.22 -5.11 13.64
CA ALA A 344 1.05 -4.10 13.04
C ALA A 344 2.30 -3.91 13.88
N MET A 345 3.45 -3.79 13.24
CA MET A 345 4.71 -3.53 13.91
C MET A 345 5.58 -2.66 13.01
N LEU A 346 6.26 -1.71 13.60
CA LEU A 346 7.23 -0.82 12.98
C LEU A 346 8.49 -0.80 13.84
N PHE A 347 9.60 -1.20 13.24
CA PHE A 347 10.94 -0.88 13.70
C PHE A 347 11.49 0.24 12.82
N ARG A 348 11.96 1.33 13.45
CA ARG A 348 12.54 2.47 12.74
C ARG A 348 13.89 2.84 13.33
N TYR A 349 14.91 2.85 12.48
CA TYR A 349 16.16 3.56 12.70
C TYR A 349 16.08 4.95 12.07
N GLN A 350 16.56 5.96 12.78
CA GLN A 350 16.67 7.32 12.26
C GLN A 350 17.95 8.00 12.72
N ARG A 351 18.69 8.59 11.79
CA ARG A 351 19.81 9.48 12.08
C ARG A 351 19.30 10.89 12.41
N THR A 352 19.75 11.44 13.53
CA THR A 352 19.39 12.79 13.97
C THR A 352 20.44 13.81 13.51
N GLN A 353 20.06 15.10 13.45
CA GLN A 353 20.93 16.18 12.97
C GLN A 353 22.19 16.39 13.83
N GLU A 354 22.22 15.89 15.07
CA GLU A 354 23.37 15.96 15.97
C GLU A 354 24.35 14.78 15.80
N GLY A 355 24.15 13.91 14.80
CA GLY A 355 24.94 12.70 14.61
C GLY A 355 24.58 11.56 15.58
N LYS A 356 23.55 11.73 16.42
CA LYS A 356 22.98 10.64 17.23
C LYS A 356 22.01 9.81 16.39
N SER A 357 21.87 8.54 16.74
CA SER A 357 20.85 7.66 16.14
C SER A 357 19.72 7.42 17.14
N ALA A 358 18.49 7.31 16.64
CA ALA A 358 17.33 6.95 17.42
C ALA A 358 16.69 5.68 16.85
N ILE A 359 16.29 4.77 17.73
CA ILE A 359 15.49 3.60 17.39
C ILE A 359 14.10 3.82 17.97
N THR A 360 13.08 3.59 17.15
CA THR A 360 11.67 3.64 17.56
C THR A 360 11.01 2.32 17.20
N VAL A 361 10.33 1.72 18.17
CA VAL A 361 9.52 0.51 17.97
C VAL A 361 8.08 0.83 18.34
N ARG A 362 7.13 0.50 17.46
CA ARG A 362 5.69 0.70 17.70
C ARG A 362 4.93 -0.47 17.10
N GLY A 363 3.97 -1.01 17.84
CA GLY A 363 3.13 -2.08 17.30
C GLY A 363 1.93 -2.41 18.16
N THR A 364 1.18 -3.41 17.73
CA THR A 364 0.01 -3.99 18.42
C THR A 364 0.40 -4.92 19.57
N SER A 365 1.67 -5.30 19.65
CA SER A 365 2.26 -6.04 20.75
C SER A 365 3.56 -5.37 21.23
N GLU A 366 3.99 -5.69 22.44
CA GLU A 366 5.30 -5.24 22.93
C GLU A 366 6.41 -6.05 22.26
N LEU A 367 7.46 -5.36 21.80
CA LEU A 367 8.67 -5.97 21.25
C LEU A 367 9.86 -5.57 22.11
N THR A 368 10.45 -6.56 22.79
CA THR A 368 11.69 -6.36 23.56
C THR A 368 12.89 -6.64 22.67
N LEU A 369 13.74 -5.63 22.48
CA LEU A 369 14.97 -5.78 21.69
C LEU A 369 16.04 -6.53 22.51
N GLY A 370 16.65 -7.55 21.90
CA GLY A 370 17.76 -8.27 22.51
C GLY A 370 18.98 -7.36 22.74
N VAL A 371 19.76 -7.63 23.78
CA VAL A 371 20.96 -6.84 24.13
C VAL A 371 21.94 -6.75 22.95
N THR A 372 22.12 -7.83 22.21
CA THR A 372 23.00 -7.88 21.03
C THR A 372 22.49 -7.02 19.87
N VAL A 373 21.18 -6.89 19.69
CA VAL A 373 20.59 -5.98 18.70
C VAL A 373 20.82 -4.53 19.09
N MET A 374 20.74 -4.21 20.39
CA MET A 374 20.97 -2.85 20.89
C MET A 374 22.45 -2.43 20.81
N GLN A 375 23.38 -3.39 20.75
CA GLN A 375 24.82 -3.15 20.68
C GLN A 375 25.34 -3.05 19.24
N ALA A 376 24.68 -3.72 18.30
CA ALA A 376 24.96 -3.65 16.86
C ALA A 376 24.49 -2.31 16.30
#